data_AF-A0A369LGZ7-F1
#
_entry.id   AF-A0A369LGZ7-F1
#
_cell.length_a   1.000
_cell.length_b   1.000
_cell.length_c   1.000
_cell.angle_alpha   90.00
_cell.angle_beta   90.00
_cell.angle_gamma   90.00
#
_symmetry.space_group_name_H-M   'P 1'
#
loop_
_entity.id
_entity.type
_entity.pdbx_description
1 polymer ?
#
loop_
_entity_poly.entity_id
_entity_poly.type
_entity_poly.pdbx_seq_one_letter_code
_entity_poly.pdbx_strand_id
1 'polypeptide(L)' 'MIIRPGQKARSDYLQRVVSFPSFSHALEANAVGATTKNLNAKIVGSAVVFLPDPKDQDAFITLVSQIDK' A
#
# COMPACT_ATOMS: atom_id res chain seq x y z
N MET A 1 -2.04 -6.31 -8.17
CA MET A 1 -1.89 -4.87 -8.47
C MET A 1 -0.41 -4.56 -8.55
N ILE A 2 0.06 -3.89 -9.62
CA ILE A 2 1.46 -3.47 -9.74
C ILE A 2 1.51 -1.96 -9.52
N ILE A 3 2.21 -1.52 -8.48
CA ILE A 3 2.47 -0.10 -8.20
C ILE A 3 3.95 0.16 -8.46
N ARG A 4 4.24 1.18 -9.27
CA ARG A 4 5.62 1.67 -9.44
C ARG A 4 5.84 2.83 -8.46
N PRO A 5 6.74 2.69 -7.47
CA PRO A 5 7.07 3.80 -6.57
C PRO A 5 7.73 4.96 -7.33
N GLY A 6 7.48 6.19 -6.88
CA GLY A 6 8.31 7.34 -7.24
C GLY A 6 9.64 7.35 -6.46
N GLN A 7 10.49 8.35 -6.68
CA GLN A 7 11.84 8.38 -6.09
C GLN A 7 11.90 8.43 -4.56
N LYS A 8 10.81 8.79 -3.88
CA LYS A 8 10.75 8.95 -2.42
C LYS A 8 10.24 7.71 -1.68
N ALA A 9 9.72 6.71 -2.40
CA ALA A 9 9.12 5.52 -1.80
C ALA A 9 9.89 4.26 -2.18
N ARG A 10 10.11 3.37 -1.23
CA ARG A 10 10.61 2.01 -1.50
C ARG A 10 9.48 1.14 -2.04
N SER A 11 9.79 0.28 -3.01
CA SER A 11 8.83 -0.69 -3.56
C SER A 11 8.25 -1.59 -2.49
N ASP A 12 9.13 -2.10 -1.63
CA ASP A 12 8.80 -3.13 -0.65
C ASP A 12 7.95 -2.54 0.47
N TYR A 13 8.23 -1.29 0.85
CA TYR A 13 7.41 -0.51 1.76
C TYR A 13 5.99 -0.34 1.21
N LEU A 14 5.85 0.18 -0.01
CA LEU A 14 4.53 0.36 -0.62
C LEU A 14 3.79 -0.96 -0.78
N GLN A 15 4.49 -2.03 -1.19
CA GLN A 15 3.90 -3.35 -1.32
C GLN A 15 3.31 -3.82 0.01
N ARG A 16 4.02 -3.61 1.13
CA ARG A 16 3.51 -4.01 2.45
C ARG A 16 2.36 -3.13 2.92
N VAL A 17 2.42 -1.83 2.69
CA VAL A 17 1.34 -0.88 3.01
C VAL A 17 0.06 -1.26 2.27
N VAL A 18 0.13 -1.50 0.95
CA VAL A 18 -1.07 -1.84 0.18
C VAL A 18 -1.60 -3.24 0.44
N SER A 19 -0.74 -4.15 0.90
CA SER A 19 -1.13 -5.52 1.27
C SER A 19 -1.72 -5.60 2.69
N PHE A 20 -1.65 -4.51 3.46
CA PHE A 20 -2.15 -4.52 4.84
C PHE A 20 -3.68 -4.59 4.84
N PRO A 21 -4.31 -5.49 5.64
CA PRO A 21 -5.75 -5.71 5.56
C PRO A 21 -6.60 -4.46 5.77
N SER A 22 -6.21 -3.58 6.71
CA SER A 22 -6.97 -2.34 6.94
C SER A 22 -6.89 -1.38 5.75
N PHE A 23 -5.76 -1.34 5.05
CA PHE A 23 -5.61 -0.51 3.86
C PHE A 23 -6.38 -1.10 2.68
N SER A 24 -6.31 -2.41 2.46
CA SER A 24 -7.12 -3.09 1.43
C SER A 24 -8.61 -2.85 1.66
N HIS A 25 -9.10 -2.99 2.90
CA HIS A 25 -10.49 -2.69 3.25
C HIS A 25 -10.84 -1.22 3.02
N ALA A 26 -9.94 -0.28 3.34
CA ALA A 26 -10.16 1.15 3.08
C ALA A 26 -10.23 1.45 1.57
N LEU A 27 -9.40 0.80 0.75
CA LEU A 27 -9.48 0.92 -0.71
C LEU A 27 -10.79 0.34 -1.25
N GLU A 28 -11.21 -0.81 -0.73
CA GLU A 28 -12.45 -1.47 -1.10
C GLU A 28 -13.70 -0.69 -0.68
N ALA A 29 -13.66 0.02 0.45
CA ALA A 29 -14.75 0.88 0.90
C ALA A 29 -14.97 2.07 -0.06
N ASN A 30 -13.91 2.50 -0.75
CA ASN A 30 -13.97 3.52 -1.79
C ASN A 30 -14.20 2.92 -3.20
N ALA A 31 -14.34 1.60 -3.33
CA ALA A 31 -14.61 0.93 -4.59
C ALA A 31 -16.04 1.17 -5.06
N VAL A 32 -16.19 1.47 -6.35
CA VAL A 32 -17.49 1.74 -6.97
C VAL A 32 -18.04 0.44 -7.55
N GLY A 33 -19.21 0.00 -7.08
CA GLY A 33 -19.90 -1.21 -7.55
C GLY A 33 -20.51 -2.02 -6.39
N ALA A 34 -21.84 -2.11 -6.34
CA ALA A 34 -22.57 -2.72 -5.21
C ALA A 34 -22.48 -4.25 -5.11
N THR A 35 -21.94 -4.92 -6.14
CA THR A 35 -21.95 -6.40 -6.24
C THR A 35 -20.59 -6.99 -6.62
N THR A 36 -19.69 -6.18 -7.20
CA THR A 36 -18.31 -6.53 -7.53
C THR A 36 -17.45 -5.29 -7.26
N LYS A 37 -16.63 -5.35 -6.20
CA LYS A 37 -15.72 -4.26 -5.82
C LYS A 37 -14.61 -4.14 -6.87
N ASN A 38 -14.81 -3.33 -7.89
CA ASN A 38 -13.77 -3.06 -8.89
C ASN A 38 -12.85 -1.94 -8.38
N LEU A 39 -11.63 -2.30 -8.02
CA LEU A 39 -10.56 -1.36 -7.73
C LEU A 39 -10.04 -0.80 -9.07
N ASN A 40 -10.33 0.46 -9.34
CA ASN A 40 -9.78 1.15 -10.50
C ASN A 40 -8.48 1.91 -10.14
N ALA A 41 -7.64 2.17 -11.14
CA ALA A 41 -6.37 2.88 -10.96
C ALA A 41 -6.55 4.30 -10.38
N LYS A 42 -7.72 4.92 -10.58
CA LYS A 42 -8.03 6.25 -10.06
C LYS A 42 -8.20 6.23 -8.53
N ILE A 43 -8.89 5.23 -7.99
CA ILE A 43 -9.09 5.04 -6.54
C ILE A 43 -7.75 4.76 -5.86
N VAL A 44 -6.96 3.83 -6.42
CA VAL A 44 -5.63 3.50 -5.91
C VAL A 44 -4.69 4.71 -5.98
N GLY A 45 -4.72 5.46 -7.10
CA GLY A 45 -3.90 6.65 -7.28
C GLY A 45 -4.30 7.84 -6.39
N SER A 46 -5.56 7.91 -5.96
CA SER A 46 -6.04 8.92 -5.01
C SER A 46 -5.84 8.56 -3.55
N ALA A 47 -5.44 7.32 -3.25
CA ALA A 47 -5.23 6.88 -1.88
C ALA A 47 -4.04 7.61 -1.26
N VAL A 48 -4.25 8.14 -0.04
CA VAL A 48 -3.20 8.81 0.72
C VAL A 48 -2.55 7.77 1.62
N VAL A 49 -1.22 7.67 1.53
CA VAL A 49 -0.41 6.82 2.41
C VAL A 49 0.56 7.70 3.18
N PHE A 50 0.86 7.28 4.41
CA PHE A 50 1.98 7.86 5.15
C PHE A 50 3.28 7.50 4.42
N LEU A 51 4.16 8.48 4.25
CA LEU A 51 5.45 8.30 3.59
C LEU A 51 6.56 8.78 4.54
N PRO A 52 7.10 7.88 5.37
CA PRO A 52 8.20 8.21 6.25
C PRO A 52 9.51 8.41 5.48
N ASP A 53 10.55 8.91 6.13
CA ASP A 53 11.86 9.07 5.51
C ASP A 53 12.43 7.72 5.06
N PRO A 54 13.32 7.68 4.04
CA PRO A 54 13.85 6.41 3.52
C PRO A 54 14.47 5.49 4.58
N LYS A 55 15.12 6.06 5.61
CA LYS A 55 15.71 5.30 6.71
C LYS A 55 14.65 4.52 7.51
N ASP A 56 13.51 5.14 7.77
CA ASP A 56 12.41 4.54 8.52
C ASP A 56 11.63 3.54 7.66
N GLN A 57 11.53 3.78 6.35
CA GLN A 57 11.01 2.80 5.41
C GLN A 57 11.87 1.52 5.42
N ASP A 58 13.19 1.65 5.36
CA ASP A 58 14.13 0.53 5.38
C ASP A 58 14.08 -0.22 6.74
N ALA A 59 13.96 0.50 7.86
CA ALA A 59 13.77 -0.09 9.19
C ALA A 59 12.46 -0.89 9.30
N PHE A 60 11.36 -0.35 8.77
CA PHE A 60 10.07 -1.04 8.73
C PHE A 60 10.12 -2.31 7.88
N ILE A 61 10.69 -2.24 6.67
CA ILE A 61 10.84 -3.41 5.79
C ILE A 61 11.64 -4.52 6.51
N THR A 62 12.73 -4.15 7.19
CA THR A 62 13.58 -5.08 7.94
C THR A 62 12.81 -5.77 9.06
N LEU A 63 12.07 -4.99 9.87
CA LEU A 63 11.25 -5.51 10.97
C LEU A 63 10.22 -6.52 10.46
N VAL A 64 9.50 -6.14 9.42
CA VAL A 64 8.45 -6.97 8.83
C VAL A 64 9.02 -8.29 8.28
N SER A 65 10.17 -8.24 7.59
CA SER A 65 10.82 -9.43 7.06
C SER A 65 11.28 -10.41 8.15
N GLN A 66 11.45 -9.96 9.39
CA GLN A 66 11.79 -10.82 10.52
C GLN A 66 10.55 -11.49 11.14
N ILE A 67 9.38 -10.86 11.04
CA ILE A 67 8.11 -11.35 11.61
C ILE A 67 7.44 -12.37 10.67
N ASP A 68 7.61 -12.22 9.36
CA ASP A 68 7.09 -13.16 8.34
C ASP A 68 7.88 -14.49 8.24
N LYS A 69 8.80 -14.76 9.19
CA LYS A 69 9.60 -15.99 9.26
C LYS A 69 8.92 -17.12 10.01
#